data_AF-A0A3D0MD39-F1
#
_entry.id   AF-A0A3D0MD39-F1
#
_cell.length_a   1.000
_cell.length_b   1.000
_cell.length_c   1.000
_cell.angle_alpha   90.00
_cell.angle_beta   90.00
_cell.angle_gamma   90.00
#
_symmetry.space_group_name_H-M   'P 1'
#
loop_
_entity.id
_entity.type
_entity.pdbx_description
1 polymer ?
#
loop_
_entity_poly.entity_id
_entity_poly.type
_entity_poly.pdbx_seq_one_letter_code
_entity_poly.pdbx_strand_id
1 'polypeptide(L)'
;EEDIREAARAFTGWNFVDLEFVFNEDQHDDGVKTFLGRTGNFDGEDIIDIIMEQPVTAEYIAGKLYRFFVRDDLSSALQSELGVVFRNADYEIAALLETVFLSRDFYSQASVGTHIK
;
A
#
# COMPACT_ATOMS: atom_id res chain seq x y z
N GLU A 1 13.83 -14.30 0.41
CA GLU A 1 13.71 -14.94 1.75
C GLU A 1 14.27 -14.02 2.83
N GLU A 2 15.45 -13.43 2.61
CA GLU A 2 16.08 -12.48 3.53
C GLU A 2 15.19 -11.29 3.91
N ASP A 3 14.65 -10.54 2.93
CA ASP A 3 13.77 -9.39 3.22
C ASP A 3 12.56 -9.76 4.10
N ILE A 4 11.99 -10.97 3.93
CA ILE A 4 10.85 -11.43 4.74
C ILE A 4 11.29 -11.65 6.18
N ARG A 5 12.47 -12.23 6.39
CA ARG A 5 13.02 -12.46 7.74
C ARG A 5 13.39 -11.15 8.42
N GLU A 6 14.02 -10.24 7.69
CA GLU A 6 14.47 -8.94 8.22
C GLU A 6 13.28 -8.03 8.53
N ALA A 7 12.24 -8.03 7.70
CA ALA A 7 10.97 -7.40 8.03
C ALA A 7 10.33 -8.02 9.28
N ALA A 8 10.29 -9.35 9.38
CA ALA A 8 9.73 -10.03 10.56
C ALA A 8 10.48 -9.67 11.85
N ARG A 9 11.82 -9.52 11.81
CA ARG A 9 12.62 -9.02 12.93
C ARG A 9 12.19 -7.61 13.34
N ALA A 10 11.94 -6.73 12.37
CA ALA A 10 11.49 -5.37 12.65
C ALA A 10 10.09 -5.29 13.29
N PHE A 11 9.20 -6.26 13.02
CA PHE A 11 7.88 -6.34 13.65
C PHE A 11 7.87 -7.02 15.03
N THR A 12 9.00 -7.52 15.53
CA THR A 12 9.05 -8.06 16.89
C THR A 12 8.70 -6.97 17.92
N GLY A 13 8.13 -7.35 19.06
CA GLY A 13 7.64 -6.39 20.06
C GLY A 13 6.28 -5.74 19.77
N TRP A 14 5.82 -5.69 18.50
CA TRP A 14 4.48 -5.21 18.15
C TRP A 14 3.40 -6.15 18.69
N ASN A 15 2.49 -5.62 19.50
CA ASN A 15 1.41 -6.35 20.14
C ASN A 15 0.16 -5.48 20.25
N PHE A 16 -0.89 -6.03 20.87
CA PHE A 16 -2.09 -5.29 21.22
C PHE A 16 -2.62 -5.70 22.59
N VAL A 17 -3.30 -4.77 23.26
CA VAL A 17 -4.11 -5.01 24.46
C VAL A 17 -5.54 -4.56 24.13
N ASP A 18 -6.49 -5.49 24.16
CA ASP A 18 -7.85 -5.30 23.66
C ASP A 18 -7.88 -4.83 22.18
N LEU A 19 -8.08 -3.53 21.95
CA LEU A 19 -8.09 -2.92 20.61
C LEU A 19 -6.98 -1.86 20.43
N GLU A 20 -6.13 -1.69 21.44
CA GLU A 20 -5.05 -0.70 21.41
C GLU A 20 -3.73 -1.36 21.03
N PHE A 21 -3.01 -0.71 20.12
CA PHE A 21 -1.65 -1.10 19.78
C PHE A 21 -0.71 -0.84 20.96
N VAL A 22 0.18 -1.79 21.23
CA VAL A 22 1.25 -1.65 22.22
C VAL A 22 2.58 -2.14 21.64
N PHE A 23 3.66 -1.45 21.98
CA PHE A 23 5.02 -1.84 21.63
C PHE A 23 5.77 -2.30 22.89
N ASN A 24 6.37 -3.49 22.83
CA ASN A 24 7.18 -4.05 23.89
C ASN A 24 8.66 -4.10 23.47
N GLU A 25 9.43 -3.12 23.95
CA GLU A 25 10.87 -2.99 23.70
C GLU A 25 11.66 -4.24 24.10
N ASP A 26 11.35 -4.87 25.24
CA ASP A 26 12.07 -6.08 25.71
C ASP A 26 11.89 -7.30 24.79
N GLN A 27 10.86 -7.27 23.93
CA GLN A 27 10.57 -8.32 22.95
C GLN A 27 10.96 -7.94 21.52
N HIS A 28 11.48 -6.73 21.32
CA HIS A 28 11.92 -6.25 20.02
C HIS A 28 13.39 -6.62 19.75
N ASP A 29 13.68 -6.95 18.49
CA ASP A 29 15.03 -7.15 17.99
C ASP A 29 15.60 -5.80 17.55
N ASP A 30 16.35 -5.12 18.42
CA ASP A 30 17.06 -3.86 18.11
C ASP A 30 18.34 -4.05 17.27
N GLY A 31 18.51 -5.22 16.66
CA GLY A 31 19.64 -5.47 15.78
C GLY A 31 19.52 -4.72 14.46
N VAL A 32 20.66 -4.47 13.81
CA VAL A 32 20.70 -3.96 12.43
C VAL A 32 20.03 -4.97 11.49
N LYS A 33 19.24 -4.44 10.56
CA LYS A 33 18.44 -5.18 9.57
C LYS A 33 18.73 -4.66 8.17
N THR A 34 18.63 -5.55 7.18
CA THR A 34 18.71 -5.18 5.76
C THR A 34 17.40 -5.52 5.07
N PHE A 35 16.73 -4.50 4.52
CA PHE A 35 15.43 -4.67 3.89
C PHE A 35 15.33 -3.83 2.61
N LEU A 36 14.98 -4.47 1.50
CA LEU A 36 14.85 -3.87 0.16
C LEU A 36 16.05 -2.99 -0.22
N GLY A 37 17.26 -3.47 0.07
CA GLY A 37 18.52 -2.80 -0.26
C GLY A 37 18.92 -1.65 0.68
N ARG A 38 18.14 -1.39 1.74
CA ARG A 38 18.48 -0.45 2.81
C ARG A 38 18.96 -1.21 4.04
N THR A 39 19.87 -0.61 4.81
CA THR A 39 20.39 -1.20 6.05
C THR A 39 20.34 -0.19 7.17
N GLY A 40 19.80 -0.58 8.32
CA GLY A 40 19.59 0.27 9.49
C GLY A 40 19.05 -0.51 10.68
N ASN A 41 18.95 0.12 11.85
CA ASN A 41 18.19 -0.46 12.95
C ASN A 41 16.71 -0.14 12.75
N PHE A 42 16.06 -0.88 11.85
CA PHE A 42 14.68 -0.64 11.46
C PHE A 42 13.69 -1.24 12.45
N ASP A 43 12.62 -0.51 12.75
CA ASP A 43 11.43 -1.04 13.39
C ASP A 43 10.31 -1.33 12.37
N GLY A 44 9.12 -1.73 12.85
CA GLY A 44 8.00 -2.04 11.97
C GLY A 44 7.46 -0.83 11.20
N GLU A 45 7.56 0.40 11.74
CA GLU A 45 7.14 1.62 11.05
C GLU A 45 8.10 1.90 9.88
N ASP A 46 9.41 1.78 10.11
CA ASP A 46 10.43 1.91 9.06
C ASP A 46 10.20 0.93 7.91
N ILE A 47 9.85 -0.33 8.20
CA ILE A 47 9.54 -1.31 7.16
C ILE A 47 8.32 -0.88 6.33
N ILE A 48 7.27 -0.38 6.98
CA ILE A 48 6.08 0.12 6.29
C ILE A 48 6.46 1.30 5.39
N ASP A 49 7.24 2.25 5.90
CA ASP A 49 7.69 3.41 5.13
C ASP A 49 8.52 3.00 3.91
N ILE A 50 9.47 2.08 4.07
CA ILE A 50 10.28 1.57 2.95
C ILE A 50 9.39 0.89 1.88
N ILE A 51 8.34 0.17 2.30
CA ILE A 51 7.36 -0.43 1.38
C ILE A 51 6.56 0.67 0.67
N MET A 52 6.06 1.65 1.41
CA MET A 52 5.30 2.79 0.88
C MET A 52 6.16 3.66 -0.05
N GLU A 53 7.47 3.64 0.09
CA GLU A 53 8.39 4.29 -0.85
C GLU A 53 8.47 3.60 -2.22
N GLN A 54 8.12 2.32 -2.34
CA GLN A 54 8.17 1.63 -3.62
C GLN A 54 7.03 2.09 -4.55
N PRO A 55 7.30 2.49 -5.81
CA PRO A 55 6.24 2.89 -6.75
C PRO A 55 5.16 1.83 -6.93
N VAL A 56 5.57 0.56 -6.95
CA VAL A 56 4.66 -0.59 -7.12
C VAL A 56 3.61 -0.68 -6.01
N THR A 57 3.87 -0.16 -4.82
CA THR A 57 2.90 -0.16 -3.71
C THR A 57 1.70 0.71 -4.03
N ALA A 58 1.94 1.93 -4.52
CA ALA A 58 0.86 2.82 -4.95
C ALA A 58 0.08 2.23 -6.13
N GLU A 59 0.78 1.67 -7.12
CA GLU A 59 0.15 1.00 -8.28
C GLU A 59 -0.73 -0.19 -7.85
N TYR A 60 -0.26 -1.00 -6.90
CA TYR A 60 -0.98 -2.16 -6.41
C TYR A 60 -2.25 -1.77 -5.65
N ILE A 61 -2.15 -0.81 -4.72
CA ILE A 61 -3.30 -0.35 -3.92
C ILE A 61 -4.31 0.36 -4.82
N ALA A 62 -3.86 1.29 -5.67
CA ALA A 62 -4.73 2.01 -6.58
C ALA A 62 -5.44 1.06 -7.56
N GLY A 63 -4.72 0.07 -8.09
CA GLY A 63 -5.30 -0.96 -8.93
C GLY A 63 -6.30 -1.85 -8.20
N LYS A 64 -6.10 -2.16 -6.92
CA LYS A 64 -7.11 -2.88 -6.12
C LYS A 64 -8.38 -2.07 -5.92
N LEU A 65 -8.25 -0.78 -5.57
CA LEU A 65 -9.39 0.10 -5.37
C LEU A 65 -10.17 0.28 -6.69
N TYR A 66 -9.48 0.52 -7.79
CA TYR A 66 -10.12 0.60 -9.11
C TYR A 66 -10.90 -0.68 -9.44
N ARG A 67 -10.30 -1.87 -9.25
CA ARG A 67 -10.98 -3.14 -9.54
C ARG A 67 -12.20 -3.36 -8.67
N PHE A 68 -12.12 -2.97 -7.40
CA PHE A 68 -13.22 -3.09 -6.47
C PHE A 68 -14.41 -2.19 -6.83
N PHE A 69 -14.15 -0.94 -7.24
CA PHE A 69 -15.21 0.04 -7.48
C PHE A 69 -15.66 0.15 -8.95
N VAL A 70 -14.83 -0.22 -9.92
CA VAL A 70 -15.05 0.03 -11.35
C VAL A 70 -15.23 -1.28 -12.12
N ARG A 71 -14.14 -2.02 -12.34
CA ARG A 71 -14.13 -3.31 -13.07
C ARG A 71 -12.82 -4.06 -12.87
N ASP A 72 -12.86 -5.39 -12.98
CA ASP A 72 -11.68 -6.26 -12.87
C ASP A 72 -10.60 -5.99 -13.95
N ASP A 73 -11.02 -5.67 -15.18
CA ASP A 73 -10.10 -5.41 -16.28
C ASP A 73 -9.43 -4.04 -16.15
N LEU A 74 -8.14 -4.07 -15.85
CA LEU A 74 -7.30 -2.90 -15.64
C LEU A 74 -5.97 -3.11 -16.36
N SER A 75 -5.69 -2.26 -17.35
CA SER A 75 -4.42 -2.28 -18.07
C SER A 75 -3.26 -1.87 -17.17
N SER A 76 -2.06 -2.38 -17.44
CA SER A 76 -0.85 -2.01 -16.70
C SER A 76 -0.54 -0.50 -16.80
N ALA A 77 -0.81 0.11 -17.95
CA ALA A 77 -0.65 1.55 -18.15
C ALA A 77 -1.57 2.36 -17.23
N LEU A 78 -2.87 2.04 -17.20
CA LEU A 78 -3.82 2.73 -16.33
C LEU A 78 -3.52 2.45 -14.84
N GLN A 79 -3.09 1.24 -14.49
CA GLN A 79 -2.67 0.93 -13.13
C GLN A 79 -1.49 1.80 -12.68
N SER A 80 -0.50 2.00 -13.56
CA SER A 80 0.64 2.87 -13.28
C SER A 80 0.22 4.34 -13.16
N GLU A 81 -0.65 4.83 -14.05
CA GLU A 81 -1.22 6.19 -13.98
C GLU A 81 -1.96 6.43 -12.66
N LEU A 82 -2.83 5.51 -12.26
CA LEU A 82 -3.56 5.60 -10.99
C LEU A 82 -2.61 5.51 -9.78
N GLY A 83 -1.55 4.72 -9.86
CA GLY A 83 -0.51 4.67 -8.84
C GLY A 83 0.21 6.01 -8.67
N VAL A 84 0.55 6.68 -9.77
CA VAL A 84 1.14 8.03 -9.75
C VAL A 84 0.19 9.04 -9.13
N VAL A 85 -1.09 9.03 -9.52
CA VAL A 85 -2.12 9.91 -8.92
C VAL A 85 -2.21 9.67 -7.41
N PHE A 86 -2.31 8.41 -6.99
CA PHE A 86 -2.49 8.06 -5.60
C PHE A 86 -1.28 8.45 -4.74
N ARG A 87 -0.07 8.21 -5.25
CA ARG A 87 1.17 8.59 -4.56
C ARG A 87 1.35 10.10 -4.45
N ASN A 88 1.03 10.85 -5.50
CA ASN A 88 1.11 12.33 -5.49
C ASN A 88 0.07 12.97 -4.57
N ALA A 89 -0.99 12.23 -4.24
CA ALA A 89 -1.99 12.63 -3.26
C ALA A 89 -1.64 12.12 -1.85
N ASP A 90 -0.38 11.78 -1.58
CA ASP A 90 0.10 11.26 -0.29
C ASP A 90 -0.73 10.08 0.22
N TYR A 91 -1.09 9.16 -0.69
CA TYR A 91 -1.91 7.99 -0.40
C TYR A 91 -3.31 8.29 0.13
N GLU A 92 -3.88 9.48 -0.17
CA GLU A 92 -5.26 9.78 0.19
C GLU A 92 -6.28 9.02 -0.67
N ILE A 93 -7.07 8.17 -0.02
CA ILE A 93 -8.05 7.30 -0.68
C ILE A 93 -9.14 8.16 -1.33
N ALA A 94 -9.59 9.21 -0.64
CA ALA A 94 -10.64 10.09 -1.15
C ALA A 94 -10.24 10.76 -2.46
N ALA A 95 -8.99 11.25 -2.54
CA ALA A 95 -8.47 11.92 -3.74
C ALA A 95 -8.38 10.97 -4.95
N LEU A 96 -7.94 9.73 -4.72
CA LEU A 96 -7.93 8.71 -5.76
C LEU A 96 -9.35 8.39 -6.24
N LEU A 97 -10.28 8.13 -5.32
CA LEU A 97 -11.65 7.77 -5.68
C LEU A 97 -12.37 8.90 -6.41
N GLU A 98 -12.17 10.16 -6.00
CA GLU A 98 -12.70 11.33 -6.70
C GLU A 98 -12.18 11.37 -8.15
N THR A 99 -10.88 11.18 -8.34
CA THR A 99 -10.26 11.14 -9.68
C THR A 99 -10.87 10.03 -10.53
N VAL A 100 -11.03 8.83 -9.97
CA VAL A 100 -11.62 7.67 -10.67
C VAL A 100 -13.07 7.94 -11.04
N PHE A 101 -13.91 8.39 -10.11
CA PHE A 101 -15.34 8.60 -10.32
C PHE A 101 -15.69 9.79 -11.22
N LEU A 102 -14.76 10.73 -11.38
CA LEU A 102 -14.88 11.84 -12.34
C LEU A 102 -14.26 11.50 -13.71
N SER A 103 -13.54 10.38 -13.84
CA SER A 103 -12.87 10.00 -15.08
C SER A 103 -13.86 9.58 -16.17
N ARG A 104 -13.50 9.81 -17.44
CA ARG A 104 -14.31 9.34 -18.58
C ARG A 104 -14.41 7.81 -18.65
N ASP A 105 -13.40 7.10 -18.16
CA ASP A 105 -13.35 5.64 -18.17
C ASP A 105 -14.43 5.03 -17.25
N PHE A 106 -14.70 5.64 -16.09
CA PHE A 106 -15.78 5.24 -15.20
C PHE A 106 -17.17 5.28 -15.86
N TYR A 107 -17.37 6.19 -16.83
CA TYR A 107 -18.62 6.30 -17.60
C TYR A 107 -18.60 5.54 -18.93
N SER A 108 -17.53 4.77 -19.22
CA SER A 108 -17.41 4.01 -20.47
C SER A 108 -18.32 2.78 -20.49
N GLN A 109 -18.66 2.29 -21.69
CA GLN A 109 -19.47 1.07 -21.82
C GLN A 109 -18.84 -0.15 -21.16
N ALA A 110 -17.51 -0.20 -21.05
CA ALA A 110 -16.81 -1.31 -20.40
C ALA A 110 -16.88 -1.26 -18.87
N SER A 111 -17.32 -0.15 -18.26
CA SER A 111 -17.41 0.03 -16.80
C SER A 111 -18.85 0.15 -16.29
N VAL A 112 -19.81 0.56 -17.14
CA VAL A 112 -21.22 0.70 -16.75
C VAL A 112 -21.85 -0.68 -16.51
N GLY A 113 -22.51 -0.87 -15.35
CA GLY A 113 -23.23 -2.10 -15.02
C GLY A 113 -22.35 -3.24 -14.50
N THR A 114 -21.04 -3.02 -14.28
CA THR A 114 -20.11 -4.09 -13.87
C THR A 114 -20.05 -4.26 -12.35
N HIS A 115 -19.78 -3.18 -11.60
CA HIS A 115 -19.73 -3.20 -10.12
C HIS A 115 -20.58 -2.09 -9.50
N ILE A 116 -20.06 -0.86 -9.49
CA ILE A 116 -20.75 0.31 -8.93
C ILE A 116 -21.04 1.27 -10.05
N LYS A 117 -22.16 1.02 -10.75
CA LYS A 117 -23.02 1.96 -11.48
C LYS A 117 -24.12 1.24 -12.24
#